data_AF-W0FQ09-F1
#
_entry.id   AF-W0FQ09-F1
#
_cell.length_a   1.000
_cell.length_b   1.000
_cell.length_c   1.000
_cell.angle_alpha   90.00
_cell.angle_beta   90.00
_cell.angle_gamma   90.00
#
_symmetry.space_group_name_H-M   'P 1'
#
loop_
_entity.id
_entity.type
_entity.pdbx_description
1 polymer ?
#
loop_
_entity_poly.entity_id
_entity_poly.type
_entity_poly.pdbx_seq_one_letter_code
_entity_poly.pdbx_strand_id
1 'polypeptide(L)' 'MIADGIIGAVAEVGVNVPVVVRLEGNNAELGAKKLADSGLNIIAAKGLTDAAQQVVAAVEGK' A
#
# COMPACT_ATOMS: atom_id res chain seq x y z
N MET A 1 -13.89 4.28 2.95
CA MET A 1 -13.06 3.82 1.80
C MET A 1 -12.07 2.80 2.32
N ILE A 2 -11.71 1.78 1.54
CA ILE A 2 -10.78 0.72 1.98
C ILE A 2 -9.41 1.30 2.34
N ALA A 3 -8.92 2.28 1.57
CA ALA A 3 -7.65 2.97 1.81
C ALA A 3 -7.56 3.62 3.20
N ASP A 4 -8.57 4.37 3.65
CA ASP A 4 -8.58 5.00 4.97
C ASP A 4 -8.51 3.96 6.11
N GLY A 5 -9.18 2.80 5.93
CA GLY A 5 -9.11 1.70 6.90
C GLY A 5 -7.72 1.08 7.00
N ILE A 6 -7.02 0.94 5.87
CA ILE A 6 -5.64 0.44 5.84
C ILE A 6 -4.70 1.44 6.50
N ILE A 7 -4.80 2.72 6.17
CA ILE A 7 -3.99 3.79 6.78
C ILE A 7 -4.17 3.81 8.29
N GLY A 8 -5.42 3.75 8.77
CA GLY A 8 -5.73 3.71 10.20
C GLY A 8 -5.13 2.48 10.88
N ALA A 9 -5.27 1.30 10.28
CA ALA A 9 -4.70 0.07 10.83
C ALA A 9 -3.16 0.09 10.87
N VAL A 10 -2.52 0.60 9.83
CA VAL A 10 -1.04 0.70 9.77
C VAL A 10 -0.51 1.70 10.79
N ALA A 11 -1.19 2.83 10.95
CA ALA A 11 -0.84 3.86 11.93
C ALA A 11 -1.05 3.37 13.38
N GLU A 12 -2.13 2.64 13.66
CA GLU A 12 -2.43 2.10 14.98
C GLU A 12 -1.52 0.93 15.38
N VAL A 13 -1.23 0.03 14.44
CA VAL A 13 -0.38 -1.14 14.69
C VAL A 13 1.12 -0.79 14.69
N GLY A 14 1.52 0.34 14.09
CA GLY A 14 2.92 0.78 14.06
C GLY A 14 3.80 -0.15 13.22
N VAL A 15 3.34 -0.47 12.01
CA VAL A 15 4.02 -1.42 11.12
C VAL A 15 5.32 -0.81 10.58
N ASN A 16 6.46 -1.35 11.00
CA ASN A 16 7.80 -0.92 10.56
C ASN A 16 8.28 -1.60 9.26
N VAL A 17 7.49 -2.52 8.72
CA VAL A 17 7.78 -3.25 7.48
C VAL A 17 7.03 -2.63 6.30
N PRO A 18 7.57 -2.68 5.07
CA PRO A 18 6.88 -2.13 3.91
C PRO A 18 5.58 -2.90 3.63
N VAL A 19 4.50 -2.17 3.35
CA VAL A 19 3.19 -2.76 3.06
C VAL A 19 2.83 -2.49 1.59
N VAL A 20 2.64 -3.54 0.80
CA VAL A 20 2.20 -3.41 -0.60
C VAL A 20 0.70 -3.65 -0.68
N VAL A 21 -0.02 -2.68 -1.24
CA VAL A 21 -1.49 -2.71 -1.33
C VAL A 21 -1.91 -2.62 -2.79
N ARG A 22 -2.68 -3.59 -3.24
CA ARG A 22 -3.28 -3.60 -4.58
C ARG A 22 -4.77 -3.34 -4.48
N LEU A 23 -5.21 -2.19 -4.97
CA LEU A 23 -6.62 -1.79 -5.00
C LEU A 23 -7.21 -1.97 -6.39
N GLU A 24 -8.41 -2.55 -6.47
CA GLU A 24 -9.20 -2.63 -7.70
C GLU A 24 -10.62 -2.11 -7.47
N GLY A 25 -11.22 -1.55 -8.53
CA GLY A 25 -12.59 -1.04 -8.55
C GLY A 25 -12.68 0.48 -8.76
N ASN A 26 -13.90 1.02 -8.63
CA ASN A 26 -14.26 2.37 -9.09
C ASN A 26 -13.47 3.51 -8.44
N ASN A 27 -12.87 3.27 -7.27
CA ASN A 27 -12.11 4.28 -6.53
C ASN A 27 -10.65 3.85 -6.25
N ALA A 28 -10.12 2.90 -7.03
CA ALA A 28 -8.76 2.41 -6.85
C ALA A 28 -7.72 3.53 -6.98
N GLU A 29 -7.84 4.40 -7.99
CA GLU A 29 -6.96 5.55 -8.19
C GLU A 29 -6.99 6.55 -7.02
N LEU A 30 -8.19 6.85 -6.52
CA LEU A 30 -8.40 7.75 -5.39
C LEU A 30 -7.82 7.15 -4.09
N GLY A 31 -8.02 5.84 -3.88
CA GLY A 31 -7.43 5.13 -2.76
C GLY A 31 -5.90 5.05 -2.83
N ALA A 32 -5.35 4.81 -4.02
CA ALA A 32 -3.90 4.77 -4.24
C ALA A 32 -3.24 6.12 -3.96
N LYS A 33 -3.86 7.23 -4.40
CA LYS A 33 -3.39 8.58 -4.05
C LYS A 33 -3.39 8.80 -2.54
N LYS A 34 -4.50 8.51 -1.86
CA LYS A 34 -4.56 8.61 -0.39
C LYS A 34 -3.49 7.80 0.33
N LEU A 35 -3.21 6.58 -0.14
CA LEU A 35 -2.16 5.73 0.44
C LEU A 35 -0.78 6.35 0.24
N ALA A 36 -0.51 6.93 -0.94
CA ALA A 36 0.76 7.62 -1.22
C ALA A 36 0.93 8.91 -0.39
N ASP A 37 -0.15 9.69 -0.21
CA ASP A 37 -0.16 10.92 0.59
C ASP A 37 -0.12 10.66 2.11
N SER A 38 -0.32 9.42 2.56
CA SER A 38 -0.38 9.07 3.99
C SER A 38 0.94 9.24 4.74
N GLY A 39 2.07 9.35 4.03
CA GLY A 39 3.41 9.43 4.61
C GLY A 39 3.87 8.15 5.31
N LEU A 40 3.07 7.08 5.21
CA LEU A 40 3.40 5.75 5.72
C LEU A 40 4.16 4.95 4.64
N ASN A 41 4.88 3.91 5.05
CA ASN A 41 5.66 3.06 4.15
C ASN A 41 4.77 2.07 3.37
N ILE A 42 3.79 2.63 2.65
CA ILE A 42 2.76 1.91 1.91
C ILE A 42 2.99 2.12 0.41
N ILE A 43 3.03 1.01 -0.32
CA ILE A 43 3.29 0.99 -1.75
C ILE A 43 2.00 0.58 -2.45
N ALA A 44 1.45 1.47 -3.28
CA ALA A 44 0.26 1.19 -4.06
C ALA A 44 0.63 0.46 -5.37
N ALA A 45 0.16 -0.78 -5.51
CA ALA A 45 0.38 -1.60 -6.69
C ALA A 45 -0.84 -1.55 -7.64
N LYS A 46 -0.57 -1.56 -8.95
CA LYS A 46 -1.59 -1.44 -10.00
C LYS A 46 -2.15 -2.78 -10.47
N GLY A 47 -1.47 -3.88 -10.16
CA GLY A 47 -1.85 -5.22 -10.59
C GLY A 47 -1.26 -6.29 -9.68
N LEU A 48 -1.71 -7.53 -9.83
CA LEU A 48 -1.24 -8.63 -8.99
C LEU A 48 0.26 -8.92 -9.22
N THR A 49 0.69 -8.98 -10.48
CA THR A 49 2.10 -9.17 -10.85
C THR A 49 2.96 -8.01 -10.36
N ASP A 50 2.49 -6.78 -10.54
CA ASP A 50 3.17 -5.57 -10.06
C ASP A 50 3.31 -5.59 -8.53
N ALA A 51 2.26 -5.97 -7.79
CA ALA A 51 2.33 -6.12 -6.34
C ALA A 51 3.36 -7.16 -5.90
N ALA A 52 3.43 -8.29 -6.62
CA ALA A 52 4.41 -9.34 -6.34
C ALA A 52 5.86 -8.87 -6.62
N GLN A 53 6.09 -8.10 -7.68
CA GLN A 53 7.43 -7.54 -7.93
C GLN A 53 7.80 -6.47 -6.90
N GLN A 54 6.86 -5.59 -6.56
CA GLN A 54 7.11 -4.51 -5.61
C GLN A 54 7.35 -5.04 -4.19
N VAL A 55 6.66 -6.10 -3.77
CA VAL A 55 6.91 -6.68 -2.44
C VAL A 55 8.29 -7.33 -2.37
N VAL A 56 8.72 -8.00 -3.44
CA VAL A 56 10.05 -8.61 -3.53
C VAL A 56 11.14 -7.52 -3.51
N ALA A 57 11.00 -6.48 -4.32
CA ALA A 57 11.93 -5.35 -4.33
C ALA A 57 11.99 -4.62 -2.97
N ALA A 58 10.87 -4.50 -2.27
CA ALA A 58 10.80 -3.86 -0.96
C ALA A 58 11.49 -4.67 0.15
N VAL A 59 11.68 -5.99 -0.03
CA VAL A 59 12.38 -6.86 0.93
C VAL A 59 13.82 -7.20 0.51
N GLU A 60 14.17 -7.14 -0.77
CA GLU A 60 15.51 -7.42 -1.29
C GLU A 60 16.56 -6.35 -0.94
N GLY A 61 16.15 -5.18 -0.44
CA GLY A 61 17.06 -4.11 0.02
C GLY A 61 17.69 -4.32 1.40
N LYS A 62 17.80 -5.56 1.90
CA LYS A 62 18.38 -5.91 3.21
C LYS A 62 19.59 -6.83 3.09
#